data_AF-A0A560S391-F1
#
_entry.id   AF-A0A560S391-F1
#
_cell.length_a   1.000
_cell.length_b   1.000
_cell.length_c   1.000
_cell.angle_alpha   90.00
_cell.angle_beta   90.00
_cell.angle_gamma   90.00
#
_symmetry.space_group_name_H-M   'P 1'
#
loop_
_entity.id
_entity.type
_entity.pdbx_description
1 polymer ?
#
loop_
_entity_poly.entity_id
_entity_poly.type
_entity_poly.pdbx_seq_one_letter_code
_entity_poly.pdbx_strand_id
1 'polypeptide(L)'
;MGCGQVAARFAGRGLGANVRRVTSNAKLVNLAQAGPGSTAAHLRYIEREGVDRQGGPGHAYWPTTDDADLEAFEERGAGDWHQFRFIVSLEDAEQLDDLRTYTRHMMARMEADLSTRLEWGAVDHWNTDNPYTHIVLRGKDDTGKDLIISRDYIIAEGMRRRASELTTEWLGPRTELEMRRAMQREVEQERWTGLNCTLQREAGDDRLVHVERFAEPRLQHLRQALTGHLQHLQRMGLATEQQPGEWAVHAEASRPCE
;
A
#
# COMPACT_ATOMS: atom_id res chain seq x y z
N MET A 1 -4.75 19.15 17.87
CA MET A 1 -4.35 17.72 17.88
C MET A 1 -5.20 17.01 16.85
N GLY A 2 -4.60 16.25 15.94
CA GLY A 2 -5.36 15.58 14.87
C GLY A 2 -6.13 14.37 15.37
N CYS A 3 -7.26 14.06 14.74
CA CYS A 3 -8.05 12.87 15.03
C CYS A 3 -7.26 11.59 14.69
N GLY A 4 -7.57 10.49 15.37
CA GLY A 4 -6.95 9.18 15.12
C GLY A 4 -5.59 8.94 15.80
N GLN A 5 -5.04 9.90 16.54
CA GLN A 5 -3.73 9.71 17.18
C GLN A 5 -3.73 8.59 18.26
N VAL A 6 -4.83 8.44 18.99
CA VAL A 6 -4.99 7.34 19.96
C VAL A 6 -5.11 6.01 19.21
N ALA A 7 -5.98 5.93 18.21
CA ALA A 7 -6.14 4.74 17.37
C ALA A 7 -4.81 4.29 16.73
N ALA A 8 -4.02 5.21 16.17
CA ALA A 8 -2.71 4.92 15.59
C ALA A 8 -1.73 4.25 16.59
N ARG A 9 -1.81 4.59 17.88
CA ARG A 9 -0.98 3.99 18.94
C ARG A 9 -1.42 2.59 19.36
N PHE A 10 -2.68 2.24 19.12
CA PHE A 10 -3.23 0.92 19.42
C PHE A 10 -3.26 0.01 18.19
N ALA A 11 -3.28 0.59 16.98
CA ALA A 11 -3.15 -0.15 15.74
C ALA A 11 -1.83 -0.94 15.73
N GLY A 12 -1.95 -2.22 15.38
CA GLY A 12 -0.90 -3.22 15.28
C GLY A 12 -0.51 -3.91 16.58
N ARG A 13 -1.14 -3.59 17.73
CA ARG A 13 -0.85 -4.28 18.99
C ARG A 13 -1.34 -5.72 18.93
N GLY A 14 -0.40 -6.66 18.80
CA GLY A 14 -0.68 -8.10 18.73
C GLY A 14 -0.46 -8.72 17.34
N LEU A 15 -0.04 -7.93 16.35
CA LEU A 15 0.34 -8.47 15.05
C LEU A 15 1.63 -9.29 15.17
N GLY A 16 1.53 -10.60 14.94
CA GLY A 16 2.68 -11.49 14.80
C GLY A 16 3.37 -11.34 13.43
N ALA A 17 4.52 -12.00 13.24
CA ALA A 17 5.27 -11.98 11.98
C ALA A 17 4.45 -12.41 10.75
N ASN A 18 3.38 -13.20 10.97
CA ASN A 18 2.52 -13.76 9.93
C ASN A 18 1.31 -12.87 9.60
N VAL A 19 1.25 -11.63 10.08
CA VAL A 19 0.18 -10.69 9.68
C VAL A 19 0.15 -10.51 8.16
N ARG A 20 -1.04 -10.40 7.58
CA ARG A 20 -1.23 -10.04 6.17
C ARG A 20 -0.63 -8.67 5.88
N ARG A 21 0.02 -8.51 4.74
CA ARG A 21 0.69 -7.25 4.37
C ARG A 21 -0.22 -6.39 3.51
N VAL A 22 -0.33 -5.13 3.91
CA VAL A 22 -0.98 -4.08 3.14
C VAL A 22 0.02 -2.95 2.93
N THR A 23 0.03 -2.37 1.74
CA THR A 23 0.71 -1.12 1.44
C THR A 23 -0.32 -0.02 1.30
N SER A 24 -0.02 1.15 1.83
CA SER A 24 -0.89 2.31 1.74
C SER A 24 -0.07 3.55 1.47
N ASN A 25 -0.41 4.28 0.41
CA ASN A 25 0.11 5.61 0.17
C ASN A 25 -0.99 6.62 0.41
N ALA A 26 -0.65 7.72 1.07
CA ALA A 26 -1.59 8.78 1.36
C ALA A 26 -1.04 10.13 0.94
N LYS A 27 -1.88 10.93 0.30
CA LYS A 27 -1.57 12.28 -0.15
C LYS A 27 -2.63 13.26 0.33
N LEU A 28 -2.19 14.30 1.02
CA LEU A 28 -3.02 15.47 1.29
C LEU A 28 -2.93 16.44 0.10
N VAL A 29 -4.07 16.79 -0.48
CA VAL A 29 -4.18 17.73 -1.59
C VAL A 29 -4.81 19.02 -1.09
N ASN A 30 -4.12 20.14 -1.27
CA ASN A 30 -4.67 21.47 -1.01
C ASN A 30 -5.48 21.91 -2.24
N LEU A 31 -6.80 22.01 -2.09
CA LEU A 31 -7.71 22.27 -3.21
C LEU A 31 -7.63 23.72 -3.69
N ALA A 32 -7.32 24.67 -2.81
CA ALA A 32 -7.10 26.06 -3.19
C ALA A 32 -5.90 26.23 -4.13
N GLN A 33 -4.88 25.36 -4.01
CA GLN A 33 -3.71 25.37 -4.90
C GLN A 33 -3.88 24.49 -6.14
N ALA A 34 -4.65 23.40 -6.04
CA ALA A 34 -4.85 22.45 -7.13
C ALA A 34 -5.76 22.98 -8.25
N GLY A 35 -6.54 24.02 -7.96
CA GLY A 35 -7.43 24.69 -8.91
C GLY A 35 -8.82 24.05 -9.04
N PRO A 36 -9.80 24.79 -9.60
CA PRO A 36 -11.16 24.29 -9.82
C PRO A 36 -11.14 23.06 -10.73
N GLY A 37 -11.94 22.03 -10.43
CA GLY A 37 -12.05 20.83 -11.26
C GLY A 37 -10.98 19.75 -11.01
N SER A 38 -10.02 19.98 -10.11
CA SER A 38 -8.96 19.01 -9.82
C SER A 38 -9.50 17.68 -9.27
N THR A 39 -10.60 17.73 -8.52
CA THR A 39 -11.27 16.55 -7.98
C THR A 39 -11.92 15.73 -9.08
N ALA A 40 -12.78 16.31 -9.92
CA ALA A 40 -13.39 15.54 -11.01
C ALA A 40 -12.39 15.08 -12.06
N ALA A 41 -11.35 15.87 -12.36
CA ALA A 41 -10.28 15.42 -13.25
C ALA A 41 -9.56 14.18 -12.70
N HIS A 42 -9.30 14.15 -11.39
CA HIS A 42 -8.68 12.99 -10.76
C HIS A 42 -9.61 11.78 -10.71
N LEU A 43 -10.88 11.97 -10.36
CA LEU A 43 -11.85 10.87 -10.31
C LEU A 43 -12.07 10.25 -11.68
N ARG A 44 -12.26 11.08 -12.73
CA ARG A 44 -12.34 10.60 -14.12
C ARG A 44 -11.07 9.90 -14.58
N TYR A 45 -9.91 10.36 -14.12
CA TYR A 45 -8.64 9.71 -14.41
C TYR A 45 -8.58 8.31 -13.80
N ILE A 46 -8.86 8.16 -12.50
CA ILE A 46 -8.79 6.85 -11.85
C ILE A 46 -9.83 5.87 -12.41
N GLU A 47 -11.06 6.29 -12.72
CA GLU A 47 -12.03 5.40 -13.37
C GLU A 47 -11.58 4.93 -14.75
N ARG A 48 -11.04 5.84 -15.57
CA ARG A 48 -10.61 5.51 -16.92
C ARG A 48 -9.42 4.56 -16.94
N GLU A 49 -8.46 4.77 -16.05
CA GLU A 49 -7.30 3.87 -15.90
C GLU A 49 -7.64 2.62 -15.07
N GLY A 50 -8.80 2.61 -14.44
CA GLY A 50 -9.31 1.51 -13.64
C GLY A 50 -9.77 0.37 -14.53
N VAL A 51 -9.45 -0.84 -14.09
CA VAL A 51 -9.93 -2.09 -14.69
C VAL A 51 -10.51 -2.92 -13.56
N ASP A 52 -11.74 -3.39 -13.73
CA ASP A 52 -12.38 -4.26 -12.75
C ASP A 52 -11.79 -5.68 -12.79
N ARG A 53 -12.24 -6.54 -11.86
CA ARG A 53 -11.74 -7.92 -11.77
C ARG A 53 -12.00 -8.74 -13.04
N GLN A 54 -13.03 -8.41 -13.81
CA GLN A 54 -13.44 -9.12 -15.02
C GLN A 54 -12.76 -8.56 -16.29
N GLY A 55 -11.89 -7.55 -16.17
CA GLY A 55 -11.26 -6.89 -17.30
C GLY A 55 -12.13 -5.80 -17.95
N GLY A 56 -13.26 -5.44 -17.33
CA GLY A 56 -14.10 -4.32 -17.70
C GLY A 56 -13.59 -2.98 -17.17
N PRO A 57 -14.25 -1.87 -17.50
CA PRO A 57 -13.86 -0.56 -16.98
C PRO A 57 -13.99 -0.50 -15.45
N GLY A 58 -13.09 0.25 -14.80
CA GLY A 58 -13.21 0.57 -13.39
C GLY A 58 -14.46 1.42 -13.14
N HIS A 59 -15.16 1.13 -12.05
CA HIS A 59 -16.35 1.86 -11.64
C HIS A 59 -16.14 2.41 -10.24
N ALA A 60 -16.34 3.73 -10.07
CA ALA A 60 -16.34 4.30 -8.74
C ALA A 60 -17.53 3.80 -7.92
N TYR A 61 -17.31 3.65 -6.63
CA TYR A 61 -18.33 3.29 -5.66
C TYR A 61 -18.25 4.17 -4.41
N TRP A 62 -19.38 4.29 -3.74
CA TRP A 62 -19.60 5.07 -2.52
C TRP A 62 -19.81 4.12 -1.31
N PRO A 63 -19.93 4.66 -0.09
CA PRO A 63 -20.12 3.84 1.11
C PRO A 63 -21.36 2.94 1.04
N THR A 64 -22.43 3.39 0.37
CA THR A 64 -23.74 2.70 0.33
C THR A 64 -24.21 2.29 -1.07
N THR A 65 -23.51 2.68 -2.13
CA THR A 65 -23.90 2.37 -3.52
C THR A 65 -22.68 2.05 -4.36
N ASP A 66 -22.87 1.20 -5.36
CA ASP A 66 -21.87 0.80 -6.36
C ASP A 66 -21.88 1.70 -7.60
N ASP A 67 -22.86 2.60 -7.68
CA ASP A 67 -22.98 3.59 -8.76
C ASP A 67 -22.64 4.97 -8.22
N ALA A 68 -21.48 5.47 -8.63
CA ALA A 68 -20.91 6.68 -8.10
C ALA A 68 -21.17 7.90 -8.96
N ASP A 69 -22.05 8.80 -8.51
CA ASP A 69 -22.20 10.13 -9.11
C ASP A 69 -21.03 11.07 -8.77
N LEU A 70 -20.07 11.12 -9.69
CA LEU A 70 -18.84 11.91 -9.61
C LEU A 70 -19.11 13.42 -9.58
N GLU A 71 -20.12 13.86 -10.34
CA GLU A 71 -20.49 15.27 -10.44
C GLU A 71 -21.07 15.73 -9.12
N ALA A 72 -21.99 14.95 -8.54
CA ALA A 72 -22.55 15.26 -7.24
C ALA A 72 -21.48 15.23 -6.12
N PHE A 73 -20.47 14.37 -6.20
CA PHE A 73 -19.35 14.39 -5.25
C PHE A 73 -18.47 15.64 -5.40
N GLU A 74 -18.19 16.07 -6.64
CA GLU A 74 -17.46 17.31 -6.89
C GLU A 74 -18.22 18.54 -6.38
N GLU A 75 -19.52 18.64 -6.66
CA GLU A 75 -20.37 19.74 -6.19
C GLU A 75 -20.36 19.84 -4.67
N ARG A 76 -20.53 18.71 -3.99
CA ARG A 76 -20.47 18.67 -2.52
C ARG A 76 -19.10 19.10 -2.00
N GLY A 77 -18.02 18.73 -2.70
CA GLY A 77 -16.64 19.10 -2.38
C GLY A 77 -16.20 20.51 -2.78
N ALA A 78 -17.05 21.30 -3.45
CA ALA A 78 -16.67 22.59 -4.04
C ALA A 78 -16.22 23.67 -3.02
N GLY A 79 -16.41 23.44 -1.72
CA GLY A 79 -15.95 24.33 -0.64
C GLY A 79 -14.88 23.72 0.26
N ASP A 80 -14.35 22.54 -0.06
CA ASP A 80 -13.36 21.88 0.77
C ASP A 80 -11.99 22.56 0.63
N TRP A 81 -11.31 22.81 1.75
CA TRP A 81 -9.96 23.37 1.74
C TRP A 81 -8.93 22.32 1.27
N HIS A 82 -9.16 21.06 1.64
CA HIS A 82 -8.27 19.95 1.32
C HIS A 82 -9.03 18.65 1.03
N GLN A 83 -8.32 17.69 0.46
CA GLN A 83 -8.79 16.34 0.18
C GLN A 83 -7.68 15.34 0.50
N PHE A 84 -8.05 14.16 0.98
CA PHE A 84 -7.12 13.05 1.14
C PHE A 84 -7.29 12.07 0.00
N ARG A 85 -6.18 11.63 -0.59
CA ARG A 85 -6.15 10.61 -1.63
C ARG A 85 -5.30 9.45 -1.14
N PHE A 86 -5.88 8.26 -1.14
CA PHE A 86 -5.21 7.05 -0.72
C PHE A 86 -5.09 6.08 -1.89
N ILE A 87 -4.03 5.29 -1.85
CA ILE A 87 -3.87 4.09 -2.67
C ILE A 87 -3.59 2.96 -1.68
N VAL A 88 -4.46 1.96 -1.66
CA VAL A 88 -4.31 0.81 -0.77
C VAL A 88 -4.16 -0.45 -1.62
N SER A 89 -3.08 -1.20 -1.41
CA SER A 89 -2.81 -2.45 -2.13
C SER A 89 -2.50 -3.55 -1.14
N LEU A 90 -3.20 -4.68 -1.30
CA LEU A 90 -3.04 -5.86 -0.45
C LEU A 90 -2.20 -6.89 -1.20
N GLU A 91 -1.21 -7.47 -0.53
CA GLU A 91 -0.33 -8.50 -1.12
C GLU A 91 -1.11 -9.75 -1.59
N ASP A 92 -2.24 -10.00 -0.91
CA ASP A 92 -3.14 -11.13 -1.12
C ASP A 92 -4.51 -10.70 -1.69
N ALA A 93 -4.59 -9.55 -2.37
CA ALA A 93 -5.86 -8.99 -2.87
C ALA A 93 -6.66 -9.98 -3.75
N GLU A 94 -5.98 -10.85 -4.49
CA GLU A 94 -6.63 -11.86 -5.35
C GLU A 94 -7.45 -12.89 -4.56
N GLN A 95 -7.04 -13.16 -3.31
CA GLN A 95 -7.75 -14.07 -2.39
C GLN A 95 -9.02 -13.43 -1.81
N LEU A 96 -9.18 -12.11 -1.96
CA LEU A 96 -10.44 -11.44 -1.64
C LEU A 96 -11.40 -11.59 -2.81
N ASP A 97 -12.58 -12.10 -2.51
CA ASP A 97 -13.67 -12.20 -3.48
C ASP A 97 -14.24 -10.82 -3.82
N ASP A 98 -14.21 -9.88 -2.87
CA ASP A 98 -14.81 -8.55 -3.00
C ASP A 98 -13.97 -7.43 -2.34
N LEU A 99 -13.20 -6.71 -3.16
CA LEU A 99 -12.43 -5.54 -2.73
C LEU A 99 -13.31 -4.35 -2.32
N ARG A 100 -14.51 -4.21 -2.88
CA ARG A 100 -15.42 -3.10 -2.54
C ARG A 100 -15.90 -3.23 -1.11
N THR A 101 -16.36 -4.42 -0.74
CA THR A 101 -16.79 -4.69 0.64
C THR A 101 -15.63 -4.58 1.62
N TYR A 102 -14.45 -5.06 1.25
CA TYR A 102 -13.24 -4.85 2.05
C TYR A 102 -12.95 -3.37 2.29
N THR A 103 -12.95 -2.55 1.23
CA THR A 103 -12.71 -1.09 1.32
C THR A 103 -13.76 -0.41 2.17
N ARG A 104 -15.03 -0.77 2.04
CA ARG A 104 -16.12 -0.27 2.91
C ARG A 104 -15.86 -0.57 4.38
N HIS A 105 -15.46 -1.79 4.72
CA HIS A 105 -15.14 -2.17 6.10
C HIS A 105 -13.90 -1.44 6.63
N MET A 106 -12.88 -1.24 5.78
CA MET A 106 -11.70 -0.46 6.13
C MET A 106 -12.07 1.00 6.43
N MET A 107 -12.91 1.62 5.59
CA MET A 107 -13.36 2.99 5.79
C MET A 107 -14.25 3.13 7.02
N ALA A 108 -15.12 2.15 7.31
CA ALA A 108 -15.91 2.12 8.54
C ALA A 108 -15.03 2.04 9.81
N ARG A 109 -13.92 1.29 9.77
CA ARG A 109 -12.92 1.32 10.87
C ARG A 109 -12.27 2.68 11.02
N MET A 110 -11.96 3.33 9.90
CA MET A 110 -11.41 4.68 9.90
C MET A 110 -12.39 5.70 10.48
N GLU A 111 -13.69 5.60 10.16
CA GLU A 111 -14.73 6.42 10.78
C GLU A 111 -14.77 6.24 12.31
N ALA A 112 -14.70 4.99 12.78
CA ALA A 112 -14.67 4.69 14.21
C ALA A 112 -13.41 5.26 14.89
N ASP A 113 -12.24 5.08 14.28
CA ASP A 113 -10.95 5.57 14.79
C ASP A 113 -10.86 7.10 14.84
N LEU A 114 -11.51 7.78 13.88
CA LEU A 114 -11.58 9.24 13.82
C LEU A 114 -12.78 9.80 14.59
N SER A 115 -13.72 8.95 15.03
CA SER A 115 -14.96 9.32 15.71
C SER A 115 -15.80 10.35 14.95
N THR A 116 -15.86 10.19 13.62
CA THR A 116 -16.65 11.03 12.71
C THR A 116 -17.03 10.24 11.46
N ARG A 117 -18.12 10.64 10.79
CA ARG A 117 -18.47 10.06 9.49
C ARG A 117 -17.61 10.65 8.39
N LEU A 118 -17.26 9.81 7.43
CA LEU A 118 -16.35 10.15 6.35
C LEU A 118 -17.09 10.06 5.02
N GLU A 119 -16.97 11.10 4.22
CA GLU A 119 -17.48 11.09 2.84
C GLU A 119 -16.34 10.81 1.88
N TRP A 120 -16.40 9.66 1.20
CA TRP A 120 -15.35 9.16 0.33
C TRP A 120 -15.92 8.39 -0.85
N GLY A 121 -15.14 8.31 -1.93
CA GLY A 121 -15.34 7.37 -3.04
C GLY A 121 -14.10 6.59 -3.35
N ALA A 122 -14.28 5.45 -4.00
CA ALA A 122 -13.19 4.57 -4.34
C ALA A 122 -13.35 3.91 -5.71
N VAL A 123 -12.23 3.55 -6.32
CA VAL A 123 -12.15 2.79 -7.57
C VAL A 123 -11.13 1.68 -7.39
N ASP A 124 -11.50 0.45 -7.70
CA ASP A 124 -10.60 -0.70 -7.66
C ASP A 124 -9.91 -0.89 -9.02
N HIS A 125 -8.63 -1.20 -8.99
CA HIS A 125 -7.79 -1.41 -10.17
C HIS A 125 -7.17 -2.81 -10.10
N TRP A 126 -7.46 -3.63 -11.11
CA TRP A 126 -6.98 -5.01 -11.27
C TRP A 126 -5.99 -5.18 -12.43
N ASN A 127 -5.56 -4.08 -13.05
CA ASN A 127 -4.66 -4.07 -14.21
C ASN A 127 -3.16 -4.10 -13.86
N THR A 128 -2.80 -4.40 -12.61
CA THR A 128 -1.41 -4.54 -12.17
C THR A 128 -1.21 -5.83 -11.38
N ASP A 129 0.05 -6.23 -11.18
CA ASP A 129 0.40 -7.47 -10.47
C ASP A 129 -0.20 -7.58 -9.06
N ASN A 130 -0.47 -6.43 -8.42
CA ASN A 130 -1.15 -6.37 -7.13
C ASN A 130 -2.35 -5.44 -7.26
N PRO A 131 -3.58 -5.97 -7.22
CA PRO A 131 -4.77 -5.14 -7.20
C PRO A 131 -4.71 -4.06 -6.12
N TYR A 132 -5.20 -2.87 -6.43
CA TYR A 132 -5.17 -1.74 -5.51
C TYR A 132 -6.42 -0.89 -5.67
N THR A 133 -6.77 -0.18 -4.60
CA THR A 133 -7.94 0.70 -4.55
C THR A 133 -7.47 2.14 -4.39
N HIS A 134 -7.90 3.00 -5.30
CA HIS A 134 -7.86 4.44 -5.11
C HIS A 134 -9.01 4.87 -4.22
N ILE A 135 -8.75 5.69 -3.20
CA ILE A 135 -9.78 6.25 -2.33
C ILE A 135 -9.61 7.76 -2.27
N VAL A 136 -10.69 8.48 -2.52
CA VAL A 136 -10.76 9.93 -2.44
C VAL A 136 -11.67 10.29 -1.28
N LEU A 137 -11.10 10.87 -0.23
CA LEU A 137 -11.79 11.25 1.01
C LEU A 137 -11.86 12.78 1.12
N ARG A 138 -13.06 13.30 1.38
CA ARG A 138 -13.27 14.73 1.60
C ARG A 138 -12.54 15.24 2.84
N GLY A 139 -12.13 16.50 2.81
CA GLY A 139 -11.46 17.16 3.94
C GLY A 139 -12.42 17.68 5.00
N LYS A 140 -13.64 17.14 5.11
CA LYS A 140 -14.69 17.58 6.03
C LYS A 140 -15.16 16.46 6.93
N ASP A 141 -15.45 16.81 8.18
CA ASP A 141 -16.09 15.93 9.15
C ASP A 141 -17.63 15.99 9.04
N ASP A 142 -18.32 15.15 9.80
CA ASP A 142 -19.78 15.07 9.87
C ASP A 142 -20.47 16.34 10.42
N THR A 143 -19.70 17.27 11.01
CA THR A 143 -20.18 18.58 11.45
C THR A 143 -19.91 19.69 10.42
N GLY A 144 -19.30 19.37 9.28
CA GLY A 144 -18.91 20.31 8.23
C GLY A 144 -17.62 21.09 8.53
N LYS A 145 -16.90 20.75 9.60
CA LYS A 145 -15.59 21.33 9.93
C LYS A 145 -14.48 20.63 9.18
N ASP A 146 -13.33 21.29 9.09
CA ASP A 146 -12.18 20.73 8.40
C ASP A 146 -11.63 19.51 9.15
N LEU A 147 -11.59 18.38 8.46
CA LEU A 147 -11.11 17.10 8.97
C LEU A 147 -9.57 17.12 9.05
N ILE A 148 -9.05 17.25 10.26
CA ILE A 148 -7.61 17.19 10.53
C ILE A 148 -7.26 15.80 11.08
N ILE A 149 -6.67 14.97 10.24
CA ILE A 149 -6.21 13.63 10.63
C ILE A 149 -4.74 13.70 11.04
N SER A 150 -4.38 13.02 12.14
CA SER A 150 -2.99 12.96 12.59
C SER A 150 -2.06 12.39 11.53
N ARG A 151 -0.87 12.99 11.37
CA ARG A 151 0.19 12.47 10.51
C ARG A 151 0.57 11.03 10.90
N ASP A 152 0.49 10.69 12.18
CA ASP A 152 0.79 9.33 12.65
C ASP A 152 -0.21 8.29 12.12
N TYR A 153 -1.46 8.72 11.93
CA TYR A 153 -2.52 7.86 11.43
C TYR A 153 -2.44 7.67 9.90
N ILE A 154 -2.19 8.76 9.16
CA ILE A 154 -2.13 8.77 7.69
C ILE A 154 -0.79 8.32 7.13
N ILE A 155 0.32 8.84 7.66
CA ILE A 155 1.67 8.70 7.09
C ILE A 155 2.49 7.66 7.86
N ALA A 156 2.32 7.56 9.18
CA ALA A 156 3.23 6.78 10.02
C ALA A 156 2.61 5.48 10.55
N GLU A 157 2.05 4.65 9.66
CA GLU A 157 1.70 3.24 9.92
C GLU A 157 0.25 2.93 10.37
N GLY A 158 -0.51 3.92 10.87
CA GLY A 158 -1.85 3.69 11.44
C GLY A 158 -2.82 3.01 10.47
N MET A 159 -3.09 3.63 9.32
CA MET A 159 -3.98 3.08 8.28
C MET A 159 -3.47 1.73 7.76
N ARG A 160 -2.16 1.61 7.53
CA ARG A 160 -1.52 0.37 7.06
C ARG A 160 -1.74 -0.79 8.03
N ARG A 161 -1.57 -0.55 9.33
CA ARG A 161 -1.81 -1.54 10.39
C ARG A 161 -3.28 -1.90 10.50
N ARG A 162 -4.19 -0.93 10.46
CA ARG A 162 -5.64 -1.22 10.48
C ARG A 162 -6.08 -2.07 9.31
N ALA A 163 -5.57 -1.78 8.11
CA ALA A 163 -5.83 -2.58 6.93
C ALA A 163 -5.21 -3.99 7.07
N SER A 164 -4.00 -4.10 7.61
CA SER A 164 -3.34 -5.39 7.87
C SER A 164 -4.08 -6.24 8.91
N GLU A 165 -4.60 -5.61 9.97
CA GLU A 165 -5.50 -6.24 10.96
C GLU A 165 -6.77 -6.76 10.28
N LEU A 166 -7.48 -5.90 9.55
CA LEU A 166 -8.71 -6.27 8.84
C LEU A 166 -8.50 -7.41 7.85
N THR A 167 -7.44 -7.35 7.06
CA THR A 167 -7.10 -8.41 6.10
C THR A 167 -6.80 -9.72 6.81
N THR A 168 -6.10 -9.66 7.95
CA THR A 168 -5.78 -10.85 8.75
C THR A 168 -7.02 -11.44 9.42
N GLU A 169 -8.00 -10.62 9.79
CA GLU A 169 -9.29 -11.11 10.30
C GLU A 169 -10.11 -11.83 9.23
N TRP A 170 -10.05 -11.37 7.98
CA TRP A 170 -10.79 -11.96 6.86
C TRP A 170 -10.13 -13.23 6.31
N LEU A 171 -8.82 -13.18 6.07
CA LEU A 171 -8.07 -14.25 5.39
C LEU A 171 -7.27 -15.14 6.35
N GLY A 172 -7.30 -14.84 7.64
CA GLY A 172 -6.39 -15.42 8.62
C GLY A 172 -4.94 -14.91 8.47
N PRO A 173 -4.04 -15.33 9.39
CA PRO A 173 -2.61 -15.08 9.26
C PRO A 173 -2.04 -15.82 8.05
N ARG A 174 -0.98 -15.25 7.45
CA ARG A 174 -0.27 -15.87 6.33
C ARG A 174 0.34 -17.19 6.75
N THR A 175 0.14 -18.19 5.91
CA THR A 175 0.82 -19.48 5.99
C THR A 175 2.26 -19.36 5.51
N GLU A 176 3.11 -20.31 5.91
CA GLU A 176 4.50 -20.35 5.43
C GLU A 176 4.59 -20.48 3.90
N LEU A 177 3.65 -21.21 3.30
CA LEU A 177 3.57 -21.36 1.84
C LEU A 177 3.26 -20.04 1.15
N GLU A 178 2.29 -19.26 1.67
CA GLU A 178 1.96 -17.94 1.12
C GLU A 178 3.13 -16.98 1.25
N MET A 179 3.80 -16.94 2.42
CA MET A 179 4.99 -16.12 2.60
C MET A 179 6.09 -16.51 1.61
N ARG A 180 6.34 -17.82 1.41
CA ARG A 180 7.32 -18.29 0.42
C ARG A 180 6.94 -17.89 -1.00
N ARG A 181 5.67 -17.99 -1.40
CA ARG A 181 5.19 -17.56 -2.71
C ARG A 181 5.32 -16.05 -2.91
N ALA A 182 4.98 -15.25 -1.91
CA ALA A 182 5.15 -13.79 -1.95
C ALA A 182 6.63 -13.41 -2.14
N MET A 183 7.54 -14.03 -1.37
CA MET A 183 8.98 -13.82 -1.53
C MET A 183 9.48 -14.20 -2.92
N GLN A 184 8.97 -15.29 -3.51
CA GLN A 184 9.34 -15.68 -4.88
C GLN A 184 8.81 -14.70 -5.94
N ARG A 185 7.60 -14.14 -5.76
CA ARG A 185 7.09 -13.09 -6.67
C ARG A 185 7.96 -11.84 -6.65
N GLU A 186 8.62 -11.51 -5.54
CA GLU A 186 9.53 -10.36 -5.45
C GLU A 186 10.86 -10.55 -6.19
N VAL A 187 11.26 -11.79 -6.52
CA VAL A 187 12.57 -12.11 -7.11
C VAL A 187 12.77 -11.49 -8.48
N GLU A 188 11.75 -11.49 -9.32
CA GLU A 188 11.80 -11.01 -10.70
C GLU A 188 11.30 -9.57 -10.86
N GLN A 189 10.94 -8.92 -9.75
CA GLN A 189 10.45 -7.56 -9.81
C GLN A 189 11.60 -6.56 -9.95
N GLU A 190 11.52 -5.74 -10.99
CA GLU A 190 12.51 -4.71 -11.31
C GLU A 190 12.37 -3.45 -10.42
N ARG A 191 11.27 -3.36 -9.67
CA ARG A 191 11.07 -2.31 -8.66
C ARG A 191 11.80 -2.63 -7.36
N TRP A 192 11.98 -1.62 -6.51
CA TRP A 192 12.49 -1.82 -5.16
C TRP A 192 11.53 -2.68 -4.31
N THR A 193 12.05 -3.74 -3.70
CA THR A 193 11.30 -4.73 -2.89
C THR A 193 11.96 -4.97 -1.52
N GLY A 194 11.34 -5.80 -0.68
CA GLY A 194 11.92 -6.19 0.61
C GLY A 194 13.23 -6.98 0.46
N LEU A 195 13.37 -7.73 -0.65
CA LEU A 195 14.62 -8.41 -1.00
C LEU A 195 15.75 -7.41 -1.23
N ASN A 196 15.50 -6.32 -1.97
CA ASN A 196 16.48 -5.25 -2.17
C ASN A 196 16.93 -4.63 -0.84
N CYS A 197 15.99 -4.31 0.05
CA CYS A 197 16.32 -3.78 1.37
C CYS A 197 17.13 -4.75 2.24
N THR A 198 16.84 -6.05 2.15
CA THR A 198 17.61 -7.07 2.86
C THR A 198 19.01 -7.16 2.30
N LEU A 199 19.17 -7.24 0.97
CA LEU A 199 20.48 -7.25 0.32
C LEU A 199 21.31 -6.02 0.67
N GLN A 200 20.72 -4.82 0.64
CA GLN A 200 21.41 -3.58 1.02
C GLN A 200 21.91 -3.62 2.47
N ARG A 201 21.08 -4.12 3.40
CA ARG A 201 21.47 -4.28 4.80
C ARG A 201 22.61 -5.30 4.96
N GLU A 202 22.59 -6.40 4.21
CA GLU A 202 23.65 -7.41 4.24
C GLU A 202 24.94 -6.94 3.56
N ALA A 203 24.83 -6.07 2.57
CA ALA A 203 25.95 -5.51 1.82
C ALA A 203 26.80 -4.53 2.64
N GLY A 204 26.17 -3.85 3.60
CA GLY A 204 26.81 -2.82 4.42
C GLY A 204 27.38 -1.67 3.59
N ASP A 205 28.38 -0.98 4.14
CA ASP A 205 29.04 0.16 3.48
C ASP A 205 29.92 -0.29 2.28
N ASP A 206 30.41 -1.52 2.33
CA ASP A 206 31.30 -2.09 1.31
C ASP A 206 30.55 -2.52 0.04
N ARG A 207 29.21 -2.52 0.06
CA ARG A 207 28.32 -2.96 -1.04
C ARG A 207 28.57 -4.39 -1.52
N LEU A 208 29.12 -5.23 -0.65
CA LEU A 208 29.44 -6.63 -0.92
C LEU A 208 28.53 -7.56 -0.12
N VAL A 209 27.76 -8.37 -0.83
CA VAL A 209 26.88 -9.38 -0.25
C VAL A 209 27.56 -10.75 -0.33
N HIS A 210 27.73 -11.39 0.83
CA HIS A 210 28.26 -12.75 0.92
C HIS A 210 27.11 -13.75 1.09
N VAL A 211 26.92 -14.63 0.12
CA VAL A 211 25.84 -15.64 0.10
C VAL A 211 25.92 -16.60 1.28
N GLU A 212 27.11 -16.81 1.85
CA GLU A 212 27.31 -17.63 3.05
C GLU A 212 26.50 -17.11 4.26
N ARG A 213 26.34 -15.79 4.40
CA ARG A 213 25.52 -15.18 5.45
C ARG A 213 24.06 -15.57 5.37
N PHE A 214 23.57 -15.94 4.18
CA PHE A 214 22.19 -16.40 4.01
C PHE A 214 21.93 -17.77 4.68
N ALA A 215 22.97 -18.47 5.15
CA ALA A 215 22.82 -19.67 5.97
C ALA A 215 22.50 -19.35 7.45
N GLU A 216 22.64 -18.10 7.89
CA GLU A 216 22.29 -17.70 9.25
C GLU A 216 20.79 -17.93 9.53
N PRO A 217 20.39 -18.36 10.74
CA PRO A 217 19.00 -18.67 11.07
C PRO A 217 18.00 -17.55 10.73
N ARG A 218 18.42 -16.29 10.83
CA ARG A 218 17.59 -15.12 10.51
C ARG A 218 17.30 -14.95 9.01
N LEU A 219 18.17 -15.44 8.12
CA LEU A 219 18.07 -15.31 6.66
C LEU A 219 17.78 -16.64 5.96
N GLN A 220 17.85 -17.76 6.68
CA GLN A 220 17.72 -19.10 6.09
C GLN A 220 16.43 -19.27 5.27
N HIS A 221 15.32 -18.71 5.75
CA HIS A 221 14.02 -18.76 5.06
C HIS A 221 13.97 -17.87 3.79
N LEU A 222 14.85 -16.87 3.68
CA LEU A 222 14.99 -15.94 2.55
C LEU A 222 16.06 -16.37 1.54
N ARG A 223 16.94 -17.30 1.91
CA ARG A 223 18.15 -17.66 1.15
C ARG A 223 17.88 -17.86 -0.35
N GLN A 224 16.90 -18.67 -0.69
CA GLN A 224 16.57 -18.96 -2.09
C GLN A 224 16.11 -17.71 -2.84
N ALA A 225 15.26 -16.87 -2.22
CA ALA A 225 14.77 -15.65 -2.82
C ALA A 225 15.88 -14.59 -2.99
N LEU A 226 16.76 -14.44 -1.98
CA LEU A 226 17.89 -13.49 -2.05
C LEU A 226 18.89 -13.90 -3.14
N THR A 227 19.24 -15.19 -3.22
CA THR A 227 20.12 -15.70 -4.29
C THR A 227 19.49 -15.52 -5.67
N GLY A 228 18.21 -15.87 -5.83
CA GLY A 228 17.50 -15.69 -7.10
C GLY A 228 17.43 -14.21 -7.52
N HIS A 229 17.21 -13.31 -6.55
CA HIS A 229 17.13 -11.88 -6.83
C HIS A 229 18.49 -11.29 -7.21
N LEU A 230 19.60 -11.71 -6.57
CA LEU A 230 20.95 -11.33 -7.00
C LEU A 230 21.25 -11.75 -8.45
N GLN A 231 20.86 -12.97 -8.84
CA GLN A 231 20.99 -13.45 -10.22
C GLN A 231 20.12 -12.64 -11.20
N HIS A 232 18.92 -12.23 -10.78
CA HIS A 232 18.07 -11.35 -11.56
C HIS A 232 18.70 -9.95 -11.73
N LEU A 233 19.19 -9.35 -10.64
CA LEU A 233 19.91 -8.08 -10.67
C LEU A 233 21.14 -8.15 -11.58
N GLN A 234 21.89 -9.26 -11.59
CA GLN A 234 23.01 -9.43 -12.51
C GLN A 234 22.59 -9.49 -13.97
N ARG A 235 21.46 -10.13 -14.31
CA ARG A 235 20.91 -10.10 -15.68
C ARG A 235 20.57 -8.68 -16.14
N MET A 236 20.20 -7.80 -15.21
CA MET A 236 19.94 -6.38 -15.47
C MET A 236 21.21 -5.50 -15.41
N GLY A 237 22.38 -6.07 -15.09
CA GLY A 237 23.62 -5.31 -14.90
C GLY A 237 23.69 -4.54 -13.57
N LEU A 238 22.78 -4.81 -12.64
CA LEU A 238 22.63 -4.15 -11.33
C LEU A 238 23.37 -4.86 -10.19
N ALA A 239 23.86 -6.07 -10.41
CA ALA A 239 24.78 -6.76 -9.52
C ALA A 239 25.86 -7.52 -10.30
N THR A 240 26.98 -7.82 -9.68
CA THR A 240 28.04 -8.62 -10.29
C THR A 240 28.66 -9.56 -9.26
N GLU A 241 28.69 -10.84 -9.58
CA GLU A 241 29.43 -11.83 -8.80
C GLU A 241 30.93 -11.66 -9.08
N GLN A 242 31.68 -11.18 -8.09
CA GLN A 242 33.13 -10.96 -8.21
C GLN A 242 33.90 -12.25 -7.99
N GLN A 243 33.45 -13.04 -7.02
CA GLN A 243 33.93 -14.38 -6.69
C GLN A 243 32.72 -15.26 -6.37
N PRO A 244 32.84 -16.61 -6.45
CA PRO A 244 31.74 -17.49 -6.09
C PRO A 244 31.17 -17.17 -4.70
N GLY A 245 29.92 -16.72 -4.65
CA GLY A 245 29.24 -16.35 -3.41
C GLY A 245 29.51 -14.92 -2.90
N GLU A 246 30.30 -14.11 -3.60
CA GLU A 246 30.56 -12.69 -3.29
C GLU A 246 30.00 -11.78 -4.39
N TRP A 247 29.00 -10.99 -4.04
CA TRP A 247 28.22 -10.19 -4.98
C TRP A 247 28.36 -8.71 -4.68
N ALA A 248 28.85 -7.94 -5.65
CA ALA A 248 28.82 -6.49 -5.61
C ALA A 248 27.46 -5.99 -6.11
N VAL A 249 26.75 -5.21 -5.29
CA VAL A 249 25.48 -4.56 -5.67
C VAL A 249 25.77 -3.12 -6.09
N HIS A 250 25.40 -2.76 -7.32
CA HIS A 250 25.74 -1.44 -7.89
C HIS A 250 24.90 -0.32 -7.26
N ALA A 251 25.45 0.90 -7.24
CA ALA A 251 24.81 2.07 -6.62
C ALA A 251 23.45 2.43 -7.24
N GLU A 252 23.28 2.14 -8.53
CA GLU A 252 22.04 2.36 -9.28
C GLU A 252 20.92 1.42 -8.81
N ALA A 253 21.28 0.32 -8.16
CA ALA A 253 20.41 -0.58 -7.42
C ALA A 253 20.38 -0.25 -5.92
N SER A 254 20.54 1.02 -5.53
CA SER A 254 20.45 1.43 -4.13
C SER A 254 19.65 2.73 -3.95
N ARG A 255 18.45 2.60 -3.38
CA ARG A 255 17.76 3.69 -2.67
C ARG A 255 17.84 3.42 -1.17
N PRO A 256 17.83 4.44 -0.29
CA PRO A 256 17.75 4.19 1.14
C PRO A 256 16.43 3.48 1.46
N CYS A 257 16.49 2.43 2.28
CA CYS A 257 15.29 1.89 2.91
C CYS A 257 14.76 2.92 3.92
N GLU A 258 13.58 3.48 3.66
CA GLU A 258 12.81 4.29 4.63
C GLU A 258 11.96 3.40 5.56
#